data_AF-A0A7S0PGX8-F1
#
_entry.id   AF-A0A7S0PGX8-F1
#
_cell.length_a   1.000
_cell.length_b   1.000
_cell.length_c   1.000
_cell.angle_alpha   90.00
_cell.angle_beta   90.00
_cell.angle_gamma   90.00
#
_symmetry.space_group_name_H-M   'P 1'
#
loop_
_entity.id
_entity.type
_entity.pdbx_description
1 polymer ?
#
loop_
_entity_poly.entity_id
_entity_poly.type
_entity_poly.pdbx_seq_one_letter_code
_entity_poly.pdbx_strand_id
1 'polypeptide(L)'
;AAAAAAAAVSAAAAAASAEPLEPVTGAARVGESLLTLDTVKARTIEQVTEVRLEAEQAEAERRREEEERRQDRLWRLHEEADKSGKANAAIEMHWEDLNDYNMPQELFREMQSQRRACEAVIASKDALVREFQAELRAKDEEYVKALQQQREGVDTLVARMDSQCKELQSQYEAELAAIERAFEQERAEQVRAQREEADAILRQR
;
A
#
# COMPACT_ATOMS: atom_id res chain seq x y z
N ALA A 1 37.11 -42.14 -18.31
CA ALA A 1 36.80 -42.46 -19.72
C ALA A 1 35.40 -43.08 -19.90
N ALA A 2 35.01 -44.10 -19.10
CA ALA A 2 33.72 -44.77 -19.25
C ALA A 2 32.47 -43.90 -18.95
N ALA A 3 32.55 -42.97 -17.99
CA ALA A 3 31.41 -42.09 -17.63
C ALA A 3 31.06 -41.04 -18.71
N ALA A 4 32.06 -40.58 -19.47
CA ALA A 4 31.84 -39.62 -20.56
C ALA A 4 31.16 -40.29 -21.78
N ALA A 5 31.46 -41.58 -22.02
CA ALA A 5 30.81 -42.35 -23.07
C ALA A 5 29.32 -42.63 -22.74
N ALA A 6 28.99 -42.88 -21.47
CA ALA A 6 27.60 -43.08 -21.04
C ALA A 6 26.75 -41.80 -21.16
N ALA A 7 27.33 -40.62 -20.87
CA ALA A 7 26.65 -39.34 -21.03
C ALA A 7 26.42 -38.98 -22.51
N ALA A 8 27.37 -39.29 -23.40
CA ALA A 8 27.23 -39.07 -24.84
C ALA A 8 26.17 -39.98 -25.48
N VAL A 9 26.05 -41.24 -25.02
CA VAL A 9 25.01 -42.16 -25.48
C VAL A 9 23.62 -41.74 -24.98
N SER A 10 23.53 -41.17 -23.77
CA SER A 10 22.27 -40.62 -23.24
C SER A 10 21.81 -39.36 -23.99
N ALA A 11 22.73 -38.48 -24.40
CA ALA A 11 22.41 -37.30 -25.20
C ALA A 11 22.02 -37.65 -26.64
N ALA A 12 22.67 -38.67 -27.23
CA ALA A 12 22.31 -39.16 -28.56
C ALA A 12 20.97 -39.93 -28.57
N ALA A 13 20.61 -40.62 -27.48
CA ALA A 13 19.32 -41.29 -27.34
C ALA A 13 18.15 -40.32 -27.15
N ALA A 14 18.37 -39.17 -26.48
CA ALA A 14 17.35 -38.12 -26.32
C ALA A 14 17.09 -37.33 -27.62
N ALA A 15 18.05 -37.31 -28.55
CA ALA A 15 17.88 -36.69 -29.87
C ALA A 15 17.12 -37.59 -30.88
N ALA A 16 16.96 -38.88 -30.58
CA ALA A 16 16.35 -39.87 -31.49
C ALA A 16 14.84 -40.09 -31.26
N SER A 17 14.25 -39.45 -30.25
CA SER A 17 12.82 -39.54 -29.92
C SER A 17 12.12 -38.18 -29.92
N ALA A 18 12.62 -37.23 -30.71
CA ALA A 18 11.82 -36.07 -31.09
C ALA A 18 10.76 -36.57 -32.09
N GLU A 19 9.58 -36.92 -31.56
CA GLU A 19 8.36 -37.02 -32.37
C GLU A 19 8.29 -35.80 -33.29
N PRO A 20 7.83 -35.95 -34.55
CA PRO A 20 7.58 -34.80 -35.40
C PRO A 20 6.56 -33.95 -34.67
N LEU A 21 7.00 -32.85 -34.06
CA LEU A 21 6.14 -31.85 -33.46
C LEU A 21 5.09 -31.54 -34.52
N GLU A 22 3.84 -31.93 -34.27
CA GLU A 22 2.75 -31.56 -35.16
C GLU A 22 2.84 -30.06 -35.40
N PRO A 23 2.68 -29.59 -36.65
CA PRO A 23 2.78 -28.17 -36.94
C PRO A 23 1.83 -27.47 -35.98
N VAL A 24 2.37 -26.54 -35.18
CA VAL A 24 1.57 -25.76 -34.24
C VAL A 24 0.55 -25.02 -35.08
N THR A 25 -0.68 -25.54 -35.11
CA THR A 25 -1.77 -24.91 -35.84
C THR A 25 -1.94 -23.49 -35.32
N GLY A 26 -2.28 -22.54 -36.20
CA GLY A 26 -2.54 -21.17 -35.76
C GLY A 26 -3.58 -21.11 -34.65
N ALA A 27 -4.54 -22.04 -34.63
CA ALA A 27 -5.50 -22.23 -33.55
C ALA A 27 -4.87 -22.62 -32.20
N ALA A 28 -3.90 -23.54 -32.19
CA ALA A 28 -3.16 -23.90 -30.97
C ALA A 28 -2.34 -22.70 -30.46
N ARG A 29 -1.71 -21.93 -31.36
CA ARG A 29 -0.95 -20.73 -31.00
C ARG A 29 -1.84 -19.64 -30.39
N VAL A 30 -3.07 -19.47 -30.87
CA VAL A 30 -4.05 -18.55 -30.27
C VAL A 30 -4.37 -18.96 -28.83
N GLY A 31 -4.60 -20.26 -28.58
CA GLY A 31 -4.86 -20.75 -27.23
C GLY A 31 -3.70 -20.50 -26.27
N GLU A 32 -2.47 -20.77 -26.70
CA GLU A 32 -1.25 -20.48 -25.93
C GLU A 32 -1.10 -18.98 -25.62
N SER A 33 -1.31 -18.13 -26.64
CA SER A 33 -1.21 -16.67 -26.52
C SER A 33 -2.23 -16.08 -25.54
N LEU A 34 -3.43 -16.66 -25.46
CA LEU A 34 -4.43 -16.23 -24.48
C LEU A 34 -3.99 -16.55 -23.05
N LEU A 35 -3.41 -17.73 -22.83
CA LEU A 35 -2.90 -18.13 -21.51
C LEU A 35 -1.73 -17.23 -21.08
N THR A 36 -0.78 -16.95 -21.98
CA THR A 36 0.33 -16.05 -21.67
C THR A 36 -0.17 -14.65 -21.32
N LEU A 37 -1.10 -14.09 -22.10
CA LEU A 37 -1.69 -12.78 -21.80
C LEU A 37 -2.42 -12.76 -20.46
N ASP A 38 -3.15 -13.82 -20.10
CA ASP A 38 -3.85 -13.86 -18.82
C ASP A 38 -2.87 -13.95 -17.63
N THR A 39 -1.77 -14.68 -17.77
CA THR A 39 -0.71 -14.69 -16.73
C THR A 39 -0.04 -13.32 -16.56
N VAL A 40 0.23 -12.62 -17.67
CA VAL A 40 0.80 -11.27 -17.64
C VAL A 40 -0.18 -10.29 -17.00
N LYS A 41 -1.47 -10.33 -17.38
CA LYS A 41 -2.51 -9.49 -16.75
C LYS A 41 -2.56 -9.72 -15.26
N ALA A 42 -2.63 -10.97 -14.81
CA ALA A 42 -2.68 -11.30 -13.39
C ALA A 42 -1.48 -10.72 -12.63
N ARG A 43 -0.25 -10.92 -13.16
CA ARG A 43 0.98 -10.38 -12.58
C ARG A 43 0.97 -8.86 -12.51
N THR A 44 0.57 -8.18 -13.59
CA THR A 44 0.51 -6.71 -13.60
C THR A 44 -0.54 -6.22 -12.59
N ILE A 45 -1.73 -6.80 -12.53
CA ILE A 45 -2.74 -6.40 -11.54
C ILE A 45 -2.22 -6.56 -10.11
N GLU A 46 -1.53 -7.67 -9.81
CA GLU A 46 -0.91 -7.91 -8.50
C GLU A 46 0.09 -6.80 -8.14
N GLN A 47 0.95 -6.41 -9.08
CA GLN A 47 1.94 -5.35 -8.90
C GLN A 47 1.37 -3.95 -8.63
N VAL A 48 0.18 -3.62 -9.13
CA VAL A 48 -0.53 -2.37 -8.77
C VAL A 48 -1.22 -2.53 -7.43
N THR A 49 -1.75 -3.71 -7.16
CA THR A 49 -2.41 -4.03 -5.90
C THR A 49 -1.43 -3.96 -4.73
N GLU A 50 -0.19 -4.41 -4.90
CA GLU A 50 0.90 -4.31 -3.91
C GLU A 50 1.11 -2.85 -3.45
N VAL A 51 1.29 -1.92 -4.41
CA VAL A 51 1.44 -0.48 -4.10
C VAL A 51 0.24 0.08 -3.35
N ARG A 52 -0.98 -0.39 -3.70
CA ARG A 52 -2.20 0.03 -3.01
C ARG A 52 -2.27 -0.53 -1.59
N LEU A 53 -1.89 -1.79 -1.39
CA LEU A 53 -1.88 -2.43 -0.07
C LEU A 53 -0.86 -1.75 0.86
N GLU A 54 0.33 -1.41 0.35
CA GLU A 54 1.33 -0.65 1.12
C GLU A 54 0.76 0.71 1.57
N ALA A 55 0.09 1.43 0.68
CA ALA A 55 -0.56 2.70 1.03
C ALA A 55 -1.69 2.52 2.05
N GLU A 56 -2.49 1.46 1.94
CA GLU A 56 -3.54 1.13 2.89
C GLU A 56 -2.99 0.74 4.27
N GLN A 57 -1.88 0.00 4.31
CA GLN A 57 -1.19 -0.35 5.55
C GLN A 57 -0.64 0.90 6.26
N ALA A 58 0.07 1.77 5.54
CA ALA A 58 0.59 3.02 6.10
C ALA A 58 -0.53 3.92 6.64
N GLU A 59 -1.65 3.99 5.93
CA GLU A 59 -2.83 4.74 6.38
C GLU A 59 -3.50 4.10 7.61
N ALA A 60 -3.55 2.77 7.69
CA ALA A 60 -4.07 2.06 8.86
C ALA A 60 -3.21 2.31 10.10
N GLU A 61 -1.88 2.27 9.96
CA GLU A 61 -0.93 2.60 11.02
C GLU A 61 -1.10 4.05 11.49
N ARG A 62 -1.17 5.01 10.55
CA ARG A 62 -1.43 6.42 10.87
C ARG A 62 -2.73 6.60 11.67
N ARG A 63 -3.81 5.93 11.27
CA ARG A 63 -5.10 6.00 12.00
C ARG A 63 -4.99 5.42 13.40
N ARG A 64 -4.23 4.33 13.59
CA ARG A 64 -4.00 3.76 14.92
C ARG A 64 -3.27 4.74 15.82
N GLU A 65 -2.19 5.34 15.35
CA GLU A 65 -1.42 6.33 16.10
C GLU A 65 -2.22 7.61 16.40
N GLU A 66 -3.09 8.04 15.48
CA GLU A 66 -3.98 9.17 15.71
C GLU A 66 -5.02 8.89 16.78
N GLU A 67 -5.55 7.67 16.79
CA GLU A 67 -6.51 7.19 17.78
C GLU A 67 -5.87 7.07 19.17
N GLU A 68 -4.67 6.50 19.28
CA GLU A 68 -3.89 6.45 20.53
C GLU A 68 -3.66 7.87 21.08
N ARG A 69 -3.17 8.80 20.25
CA ARG A 69 -2.97 10.20 20.65
C ARG A 69 -4.27 10.91 21.04
N ARG A 70 -5.40 10.55 20.40
CA ARG A 70 -6.72 11.07 20.78
C ARG A 70 -7.13 10.58 22.16
N GLN A 71 -6.92 9.30 22.46
CA GLN A 71 -7.19 8.73 23.77
C GLN A 71 -6.34 9.38 24.85
N ASP A 72 -5.05 9.60 24.60
CA ASP A 72 -4.15 10.28 25.52
C ASP A 72 -4.62 11.71 25.86
N ARG A 73 -5.01 12.49 24.83
CA ARG A 73 -5.58 13.84 25.05
C ARG A 73 -6.83 13.81 25.91
N LEU A 74 -7.74 12.86 25.64
CA LEU A 74 -8.96 12.70 26.43
C LEU A 74 -8.65 12.31 27.87
N TRP A 75 -7.69 11.41 28.07
CA TRP A 75 -7.25 11.01 29.39
C TRP A 75 -6.67 12.18 30.18
N ARG A 76 -5.78 12.99 29.59
CA ARG A 76 -5.22 14.19 30.23
C ARG A 76 -6.29 15.21 30.57
N LEU A 77 -7.27 15.40 29.67
CA LEU A 77 -8.40 16.32 29.91
C LEU A 77 -9.25 15.85 31.10
N HIS A 78 -9.55 14.55 31.18
CA HIS A 78 -10.24 13.97 32.32
C HIS A 78 -9.45 14.12 33.63
N GLU A 79 -8.15 13.84 33.60
CA GLU A 79 -7.29 13.96 34.76
C GLU A 79 -7.24 15.40 35.29
N GLU A 80 -7.10 16.39 34.40
CA GLU A 80 -7.14 17.80 34.78
C GLU A 80 -8.51 18.23 35.30
N ALA A 81 -9.61 17.75 34.70
CA ALA A 81 -10.96 18.02 35.18
C ALA A 81 -11.16 17.48 36.61
N ASP A 82 -10.69 16.26 36.89
CA ASP A 82 -10.77 15.66 38.23
C ASP A 82 -9.90 16.39 39.25
N LYS A 83 -8.64 16.70 38.89
CA LYS A 83 -7.70 17.43 39.75
C LYS A 83 -8.22 18.84 40.05
N SER A 84 -8.57 19.60 39.02
CA SER A 84 -9.11 20.95 39.18
C SER A 84 -10.46 20.94 39.88
N GLY A 85 -11.30 19.92 39.67
CA GLY A 85 -12.59 19.80 40.35
C GLY A 85 -12.42 19.64 41.86
N LYS A 86 -11.52 18.76 42.30
CA LYS A 86 -11.19 18.57 43.72
C LYS A 86 -10.57 19.82 44.34
N ALA A 87 -9.64 20.47 43.63
CA ALA A 87 -9.02 21.70 44.10
C ALA A 87 -10.02 22.85 44.23
N ASN A 88 -10.93 22.99 43.26
CA ASN A 88 -12.00 24.00 43.31
C ASN A 88 -12.98 23.74 44.45
N ALA A 89 -13.38 22.50 44.69
CA ALA A 89 -14.26 22.17 45.81
C ALA A 89 -13.60 22.49 47.16
N ALA A 90 -12.30 22.20 47.30
CA ALA A 90 -11.55 22.57 48.52
C ALA A 90 -11.45 24.09 48.70
N ILE A 91 -11.23 24.85 47.63
CA ILE A 91 -11.26 26.31 47.64
C ILE A 91 -12.65 26.81 48.07
N GLU A 92 -13.72 26.24 47.53
CA GLU A 92 -15.12 26.59 47.84
C GLU A 92 -15.45 26.39 49.31
N MET A 93 -15.09 25.24 49.90
CA MET A 93 -15.30 24.98 51.33
C MET A 93 -14.55 25.98 52.22
N HIS A 94 -13.31 26.31 51.87
CA HIS A 94 -12.49 27.22 52.68
C HIS A 94 -12.99 28.68 52.64
N TRP A 95 -13.79 29.06 51.63
CA TRP A 95 -14.48 30.36 51.62
C TRP A 95 -15.54 30.46 52.71
N GLU A 96 -16.18 29.35 53.07
CA GLU A 96 -17.13 29.32 54.20
C GLU A 96 -16.39 29.50 55.53
N ASP A 97 -15.26 28.80 55.71
CA ASP A 97 -14.41 28.87 56.91
C ASP A 97 -13.81 30.27 57.14
N LEU A 98 -13.54 31.02 56.07
CA LEU A 98 -12.99 32.37 56.13
C LEU A 98 -13.87 33.35 56.91
N ASN A 99 -15.17 33.09 57.01
CA ASN A 99 -16.12 33.93 57.74
C ASN A 99 -15.98 33.84 59.28
N ASP A 100 -15.30 32.79 59.79
CA ASP A 100 -15.14 32.56 61.23
C ASP A 100 -13.92 33.27 61.83
N TYR A 101 -13.05 33.88 61.00
CA TYR A 101 -11.84 34.57 61.45
C TYR A 101 -12.14 36.00 61.94
N ASN A 102 -12.00 36.22 63.24
CA ASN A 102 -12.23 37.53 63.87
C ASN A 102 -10.99 38.45 63.88
N MET A 103 -9.79 37.91 63.63
CA MET A 103 -8.54 38.68 63.62
C MET A 103 -8.13 39.06 62.20
N PRO A 104 -8.01 40.36 61.87
CA PRO A 104 -7.71 40.81 60.51
C PRO A 104 -6.38 40.28 59.93
N GLN A 105 -5.36 40.08 60.76
CA GLN A 105 -4.07 39.55 60.31
C GLN A 105 -4.14 38.07 59.92
N GLU A 106 -4.99 37.29 60.62
CA GLU A 106 -5.22 35.87 60.35
C GLU A 106 -6.07 35.71 59.08
N LEU A 107 -7.16 36.48 58.98
CA LEU A 107 -7.99 36.53 57.78
C LEU A 107 -7.16 36.87 56.53
N PHE A 108 -6.28 37.87 56.62
CA PHE A 108 -5.41 38.23 55.50
C PHE A 108 -4.48 37.07 55.09
N ARG A 109 -3.91 36.31 56.04
CA ARG A 109 -3.06 35.15 55.73
C ARG A 109 -3.84 34.05 55.01
N GLU A 110 -5.05 33.75 55.47
CA GLU A 110 -5.91 32.74 54.84
C GLU A 110 -6.37 33.17 53.44
N MET A 111 -6.74 34.46 53.25
CA MET A 111 -7.03 34.99 51.93
C MET A 111 -5.84 34.89 50.97
N GLN A 112 -4.61 35.11 51.46
CA GLN A 112 -3.40 34.92 50.67
C GLN A 112 -3.17 33.45 50.30
N SER A 113 -3.49 32.52 51.21
CA SER A 113 -3.46 31.09 50.95
C SER A 113 -4.45 30.69 49.86
N GLN A 114 -5.71 31.14 49.97
CA GLN A 114 -6.74 30.90 48.97
C GLN A 114 -6.39 31.47 47.60
N ARG A 115 -5.83 32.70 47.56
CA ARG A 115 -5.35 33.29 46.32
C ARG A 115 -4.32 32.40 45.63
N ARG A 116 -3.34 31.88 46.38
CA ARG A 116 -2.31 30.96 45.83
C ARG A 116 -2.92 29.65 45.33
N ALA A 117 -3.93 29.13 46.02
CA ALA A 117 -4.64 27.92 45.58
C ALA A 117 -5.36 28.15 44.24
N CYS A 118 -6.07 29.28 44.09
CA CYS A 118 -6.68 29.68 42.82
C CYS A 118 -5.65 29.88 41.71
N GLU A 119 -4.53 30.55 42.00
CA GLU A 119 -3.42 30.74 41.06
C GLU A 119 -2.83 29.41 40.60
N ALA A 120 -2.71 28.42 41.50
CA ALA A 120 -2.22 27.09 41.16
C ALA A 120 -3.15 26.34 40.19
N VAL A 121 -4.48 26.42 40.39
CA VAL A 121 -5.46 25.82 39.48
C VAL A 121 -5.47 26.49 38.11
N ILE A 122 -5.30 27.83 38.06
CA ILE A 122 -5.17 28.53 36.79
C ILE A 122 -3.88 28.11 36.08
N ALA A 123 -2.77 28.01 36.82
CA ALA A 123 -1.48 27.61 36.27
C ALA A 123 -1.49 26.19 35.69
N SER A 124 -2.19 25.23 36.32
CA SER A 124 -2.34 23.87 35.80
C SER A 124 -3.13 23.84 34.48
N LYS A 125 -4.25 24.57 34.42
CA LYS A 125 -5.05 24.71 33.19
C LYS A 125 -4.26 25.38 32.08
N ASP A 126 -3.54 26.46 32.38
CA ASP A 126 -2.70 27.16 31.41
C ASP A 126 -1.57 26.26 30.87
N ALA A 127 -1.01 25.38 31.71
CA ALA A 127 -0.02 24.40 31.26
C ALA A 127 -0.62 23.40 30.27
N LEU A 128 -1.79 22.84 30.57
CA LEU A 128 -2.51 21.94 29.66
C LEU A 128 -2.90 22.63 28.34
N VAL A 129 -3.32 23.89 28.40
CA VAL A 129 -3.62 24.70 27.20
C VAL A 129 -2.37 24.85 26.33
N ARG A 130 -1.21 25.17 26.92
CA ARG A 130 0.05 25.30 26.16
C ARG A 130 0.47 23.97 25.53
N GLU A 131 0.28 22.87 26.23
CA GLU A 131 0.54 21.51 25.73
C GLU A 131 -0.32 21.21 24.50
N PHE A 132 -1.64 21.42 24.57
CA PHE A 132 -2.53 21.21 23.43
C PHE A 132 -2.27 22.18 22.27
N GLN A 133 -1.85 23.41 22.55
CA GLN A 133 -1.41 24.33 21.49
C GLN A 133 -0.13 23.84 20.79
N ALA A 134 0.81 23.23 21.52
CA ALA A 134 2.00 22.63 20.93
C ALA A 134 1.64 21.39 20.09
N GLU A 135 0.76 20.52 20.60
CA GLU A 135 0.25 19.38 19.84
C GLU A 135 -0.49 19.81 18.56
N LEU A 136 -1.27 20.90 18.61
CA LEU A 136 -1.96 21.42 17.44
C LEU A 136 -0.98 21.89 16.35
N ARG A 137 0.09 22.59 16.74
CA ARG A 137 1.14 23.01 15.80
C ARG A 137 1.87 21.81 15.20
N ALA A 138 2.21 20.82 16.02
CA ALA A 138 2.80 19.58 15.53
C ALA A 138 1.87 18.86 14.55
N LYS A 139 0.55 18.90 14.79
CA LYS A 139 -0.46 18.36 13.88
C LYS A 139 -0.52 19.10 12.54
N ASP A 140 -0.39 20.42 12.54
CA ASP A 140 -0.31 21.19 11.29
C ASP A 140 0.92 20.78 10.45
N GLU A 141 2.08 20.61 11.10
CA GLU A 141 3.30 20.13 10.44
C GLU A 141 3.17 18.69 9.93
N GLU A 142 2.60 17.79 10.73
CA GLU A 142 2.29 16.41 10.32
C GLU A 142 1.35 16.39 9.12
N TYR A 143 0.32 17.24 9.11
CA TYR A 143 -0.65 17.30 8.02
C TYR A 143 0.00 17.69 6.69
N VAL A 144 0.89 18.69 6.69
CA VAL A 144 1.64 19.06 5.48
C VAL A 144 2.52 17.91 4.99
N LYS A 145 3.19 17.19 5.91
CA LYS A 145 3.99 16.01 5.55
C LYS A 145 3.12 14.89 4.97
N ALA A 146 1.96 14.63 5.56
CA ALA A 146 1.02 13.63 5.08
C ALA A 146 0.49 13.95 3.68
N LEU A 147 0.18 15.23 3.40
CA LEU A 147 -0.20 15.67 2.05
C LEU A 147 0.91 15.41 1.02
N GLN A 148 2.16 15.68 1.39
CA GLN A 148 3.30 15.44 0.52
C GLN A 148 3.51 13.94 0.26
N GLN A 149 3.43 13.10 1.30
CA GLN A 149 3.50 11.65 1.17
C GLN A 149 2.35 11.08 0.32
N GLN A 150 1.13 11.58 0.51
CA GLN A 150 -0.02 11.16 -0.27
C GLN A 150 0.15 11.53 -1.75
N ARG A 151 0.67 12.72 -2.04
CA ARG A 151 1.00 13.13 -3.41
C ARG A 151 2.02 12.18 -4.04
N GLU A 152 3.12 11.90 -3.34
CA GLU A 152 4.16 10.98 -3.82
C GLU A 152 3.63 9.55 -4.03
N GLY A 153 2.73 9.10 -3.16
CA GLY A 153 2.04 7.81 -3.30
C GLY A 153 1.14 7.75 -4.54
N VAL A 154 0.39 8.83 -4.83
CA VAL A 154 -0.41 8.95 -6.05
C VAL A 154 0.48 8.96 -7.29
N ASP A 155 1.56 9.73 -7.29
CA ASP A 155 2.52 9.79 -8.40
C ASP A 155 3.13 8.40 -8.68
N THR A 156 3.47 7.66 -7.62
CA THR A 156 4.01 6.29 -7.71
C THR A 156 2.98 5.32 -8.28
N LEU A 157 1.73 5.38 -7.81
CA LEU A 157 0.64 4.55 -8.33
C LEU A 157 0.39 4.81 -9.81
N VAL A 158 0.35 6.08 -10.21
CA VAL A 158 0.17 6.47 -11.63
C VAL A 158 1.33 5.97 -12.48
N ALA A 159 2.57 6.13 -12.03
CA ALA A 159 3.74 5.63 -12.75
C ALA A 159 3.70 4.10 -12.92
N ARG A 160 3.27 3.37 -11.88
CA ARG A 160 3.11 1.92 -11.92
C ARG A 160 2.02 1.50 -12.90
N MET A 161 0.85 2.14 -12.86
CA MET A 161 -0.24 1.87 -13.80
C MET A 161 0.17 2.15 -15.25
N ASP A 162 0.88 3.25 -15.52
CA ASP A 162 1.38 3.57 -16.86
C ASP A 162 2.38 2.52 -17.36
N SER A 163 3.29 2.06 -16.48
CA SER A 163 4.21 0.97 -16.81
C SER A 163 3.49 -0.33 -17.16
N GLN A 164 2.39 -0.64 -16.46
CA GLN A 164 1.58 -1.83 -16.73
C GLN A 164 0.82 -1.72 -18.03
N CYS A 165 0.26 -0.55 -18.35
CA CYS A 165 -0.40 -0.33 -19.63
C CYS A 165 0.58 -0.55 -20.79
N LYS A 166 1.80 -0.01 -20.69
CA LYS A 166 2.85 -0.17 -21.70
C LYS A 166 3.30 -1.62 -21.82
N GLU A 167 3.52 -2.29 -20.70
CA GLU A 167 3.91 -3.70 -20.67
C GLU A 167 2.82 -4.57 -21.33
N LEU A 168 1.56 -4.39 -20.93
CA LEU A 168 0.45 -5.15 -21.47
C LEU A 168 0.26 -4.89 -22.97
N GLN A 169 0.37 -3.64 -23.42
CA GLN A 169 0.36 -3.29 -24.86
C GLN A 169 1.45 -4.02 -25.62
N SER A 170 2.70 -3.99 -25.13
CA SER A 170 3.82 -4.68 -25.78
C SER A 170 3.64 -6.19 -25.86
N GLN A 171 3.02 -6.80 -24.85
CA GLN A 171 2.74 -8.24 -24.83
C GLN A 171 1.60 -8.59 -25.80
N TYR A 172 0.56 -7.76 -25.89
CA TYR A 172 -0.48 -7.93 -26.91
C TYR A 172 0.09 -7.85 -28.33
N GLU A 173 0.96 -6.87 -28.61
CA GLU A 173 1.62 -6.74 -29.91
C GLU A 173 2.51 -7.95 -30.22
N ALA A 174 3.29 -8.43 -29.24
CA ALA A 174 4.15 -9.60 -29.40
C ALA A 174 3.36 -10.88 -29.68
N GLU A 175 2.26 -11.12 -28.96
CA GLU A 175 1.43 -12.30 -29.14
C GLU A 175 0.61 -12.25 -30.44
N LEU A 176 0.11 -11.08 -30.84
CA LEU A 176 -0.52 -10.90 -32.15
C LEU A 176 0.46 -11.23 -33.28
N ALA A 177 1.68 -10.70 -33.22
CA ALA A 177 2.72 -11.01 -34.21
C ALA A 177 3.12 -12.50 -34.22
N ALA A 178 3.09 -13.16 -33.06
CA ALA A 178 3.35 -14.60 -32.96
C ALA A 178 2.22 -15.43 -33.59
N ILE A 179 0.96 -15.05 -33.36
CA ILE A 179 -0.21 -15.67 -33.98
C ILE A 179 -0.17 -15.50 -35.51
N GLU A 180 0.10 -14.29 -36.00
CA GLU A 180 0.20 -14.01 -37.44
C GLU A 180 1.27 -14.89 -38.11
N ARG A 181 2.47 -14.98 -37.52
CA ARG A 181 3.54 -15.84 -38.04
C ARG A 181 3.15 -17.31 -38.07
N ALA A 182 2.43 -17.81 -37.06
CA ALA A 182 1.96 -19.20 -37.04
C ALA A 182 0.97 -19.47 -38.18
N PHE A 183 0.01 -18.57 -38.41
CA PHE A 183 -0.93 -18.70 -39.53
C PHE A 183 -0.26 -18.56 -40.91
N GLU A 184 0.74 -17.68 -41.04
CA GLU A 184 1.51 -17.54 -42.27
C GLU A 184 2.31 -18.81 -42.61
N GLN A 185 2.92 -19.43 -41.59
CA GLN A 185 3.63 -20.70 -41.72
C GLN A 185 2.68 -21.84 -42.12
N GLU A 186 1.56 -21.97 -41.42
CA GLU A 186 0.54 -22.98 -41.73
C GLU A 186 0.02 -22.82 -43.17
N ARG A 187 -0.24 -21.59 -43.60
CA ARG A 187 -0.66 -21.29 -44.98
C ARG A 187 0.44 -21.63 -46.00
N ALA A 188 1.70 -21.31 -45.71
CA ALA A 188 2.82 -21.61 -46.60
C ALA A 188 3.00 -23.12 -46.77
N GLU A 189 2.86 -23.89 -45.69
CA GLU A 189 2.88 -25.35 -45.68
C GLU A 189 1.73 -25.94 -46.49
N GLN A 190 0.50 -25.45 -46.28
CA GLN A 190 -0.68 -25.87 -47.05
C GLN A 190 -0.53 -25.60 -48.56
N VAL A 191 -0.06 -24.41 -48.94
CA VAL A 191 0.18 -24.06 -50.36
C VAL A 191 1.26 -24.94 -50.96
N ARG A 192 2.32 -25.24 -50.20
CA ARG A 192 3.39 -26.14 -50.65
C ARG A 192 2.87 -27.55 -50.88
N ALA A 193 2.11 -28.10 -49.94
CA ALA A 193 1.50 -29.42 -50.07
C ALA A 193 0.57 -29.51 -51.30
N GLN A 194 -0.29 -28.50 -51.51
CA GLN A 194 -1.17 -28.43 -52.68
C GLN A 194 -0.40 -28.35 -54.01
N ARG A 195 0.73 -27.62 -54.05
CA ARG A 195 1.59 -27.57 -55.25
C ARG A 195 2.26 -28.91 -55.53
N GLU A 196 2.77 -29.57 -54.51
CA GLU A 196 3.41 -30.88 -54.63
C GLU A 196 2.40 -31.94 -55.13
N GLU A 197 1.15 -31.89 -54.64
CA GLU A 197 0.06 -32.75 -55.11
C GLU A 197 -0.33 -32.46 -56.57
N ALA A 198 -0.47 -31.18 -56.94
CA ALA A 198 -0.78 -30.78 -58.31
C ALA A 198 0.30 -31.23 -59.31
N ASP A 199 1.58 -31.06 -58.94
CA ASP A 199 2.72 -31.53 -59.74
C ASP A 199 2.73 -33.06 -59.86
N ALA A 200 2.39 -33.78 -58.79
CA ALA A 200 2.30 -35.25 -58.83
C ALA A 200 1.20 -35.72 -59.79
N ILE A 201 0.02 -35.09 -59.78
CA ILE A 201 -1.08 -35.39 -60.71
C ILE A 201 -0.67 -35.09 -62.15
N LEU A 202 0.02 -33.97 -62.39
CA LEU A 202 0.52 -33.61 -63.72
C LEU A 202 1.55 -34.61 -64.25
N ARG A 203 2.41 -35.17 -63.40
CA ARG A 203 3.37 -36.22 -63.79
C ARG A 203 2.74 -37.57 -64.07
N GLN A 204 1.51 -37.81 -63.60
CA GLN A 204 0.76 -39.05 -63.86
C GLN A 204 -0.06 -39.00 -65.16
N ARG A 205 -0.11 -37.85 -65.85
CA ARG A 205 -0.70 -37.69 -67.19
C ARG A 205 0.36 -37.68 -68.27
#